data_AF-A0A157RLN1-F1
#
_entry.id   AF-A0A157RLN1-F1
#
_cell.length_a   1.000
_cell.length_b   1.000
_cell.length_c   1.000
_cell.angle_alpha   90.00
_cell.angle_beta   90.00
_cell.angle_gamma   90.00
#
_symmetry.space_group_name_H-M   'P 1'
#
loop_
_entity.id
_entity.type
_entity.pdbx_description
1 polymer ?
#
loop_
_entity_poly.entity_id
_entity_poly.type
_entity_poly.pdbx_seq_one_letter_code
_entity_poly.pdbx_strand_id
1 'polypeptide(L)'
;MGIFGRSQKTVFKPSLYQPGKRSRRMPRWLVLLLIGIGLGAGGVLFLQANYGPQRLTVEQSEQLHSELSAANLDRQRLQGELDSTQTQLDKTKQTQAQSNEELAQARARLAAHDQEVALFLDAMPPDPRGGDIGVRAARFQRQDGKLDYRVLVMRENDKAPPFEGTIDLAIEGTYANGRRDRYTPDPLPLTLSNYQHAVGELTPPEGFTPRTVVIRVLDAQKRQHAMRIYNVRP
;
A
#
# COMPACT_ATOMS: atom_id res chain seq x y z
N MET A 1 131.45 51.18 63.62
CA MET A 1 131.17 52.31 64.52
C MET A 1 130.14 53.20 63.83
N GLY A 2 129.02 53.50 64.51
CA GLY A 2 128.05 54.59 64.23
C GLY A 2 127.28 54.56 62.88
N ILE A 3 125.94 54.50 62.78
CA ILE A 3 124.84 55.28 63.37
C ILE A 3 124.44 56.55 62.54
N PHE A 4 123.12 56.63 62.25
CA PHE A 4 122.23 57.76 61.85
C PHE A 4 122.52 58.55 60.54
N GLY A 5 121.54 59.10 59.80
CA GLY A 5 120.10 59.22 60.00
C GLY A 5 119.43 60.05 58.87
N ARG A 6 118.14 59.74 58.63
CA ARG A 6 117.02 60.43 57.92
C ARG A 6 117.22 61.72 57.10
N SER A 7 116.50 61.79 55.97
CA SER A 7 115.38 62.74 55.79
C SER A 7 114.40 62.26 54.68
N GLN A 8 113.10 62.52 54.87
CA GLN A 8 112.02 62.26 53.90
C GLN A 8 111.79 63.49 53.00
N LYS A 9 111.39 63.23 51.76
CA LYS A 9 110.50 64.11 50.97
C LYS A 9 109.55 63.26 50.13
N THR A 10 108.27 63.63 50.15
CA THR A 10 107.20 63.14 49.27
C THR A 10 107.11 64.03 48.02
N VAL A 11 106.62 63.51 46.88
CA VAL A 11 105.64 64.12 45.95
C VAL A 11 105.39 63.20 44.72
N PHE A 12 104.11 62.80 44.59
CA PHE A 12 103.22 62.46 43.45
C PHE A 12 103.61 61.70 42.15
N LYS A 13 102.66 60.82 41.74
CA LYS A 13 102.49 60.09 40.46
C LYS A 13 101.58 60.88 39.48
N PRO A 14 101.67 60.66 38.15
CA PRO A 14 100.71 59.78 37.42
C PRO A 14 101.40 59.03 36.25
N SER A 15 100.91 58.02 35.54
CA SER A 15 99.71 57.16 35.50
C SER A 15 100.08 55.91 34.69
N LEU A 16 99.63 54.73 35.11
CA LEU A 16 99.85 53.44 34.44
C LEU A 16 98.51 52.96 33.86
N TYR A 17 98.21 53.17 32.57
CA TYR A 17 97.14 52.44 31.90
C TYR A 17 97.39 52.33 30.38
N GLN A 18 97.80 51.14 29.95
CA GLN A 18 97.77 50.70 28.56
C GLN A 18 96.94 49.42 28.51
N PRO A 19 95.71 49.43 27.94
CA PRO A 19 94.91 48.22 27.82
C PRO A 19 95.05 47.61 26.42
N GLY A 20 95.43 46.33 26.37
CA GLY A 20 95.41 45.51 25.15
C GLY A 20 93.99 45.16 24.71
N LYS A 21 93.76 45.13 23.39
CA LYS A 21 92.47 44.84 22.75
C LYS A 21 92.10 43.35 22.91
N ARG A 22 90.98 43.04 23.59
CA ARG A 22 90.39 41.69 23.69
C ARG A 22 89.26 41.53 22.67
N SER A 23 89.33 40.50 21.81
CA SER A 23 88.28 40.23 20.82
C SER A 23 87.00 39.72 21.50
N ARG A 24 85.87 40.32 21.12
CA ARG A 24 84.55 40.09 21.71
C ARG A 24 83.91 38.88 21.03
N ARG A 25 84.29 37.66 21.42
CA ARG A 25 83.52 36.45 21.06
C ARG A 25 82.27 36.41 21.92
N MET A 26 81.10 36.40 21.28
CA MET A 26 79.83 36.26 21.99
C MET A 26 79.83 34.95 22.78
N PRO A 27 79.36 34.96 24.04
CA PRO A 27 79.24 33.75 24.83
C PRO A 27 78.37 32.71 24.12
N ARG A 28 78.85 31.46 24.02
CA ARG A 28 78.17 30.38 23.26
C ARG A 28 76.74 30.10 23.74
N TRP A 29 76.44 30.39 25.01
CA TRP A 29 75.10 30.24 25.57
C TRP A 29 74.08 31.22 24.98
N LEU A 30 74.50 32.45 24.65
CA LEU A 30 73.64 33.46 24.04
C LEU A 30 73.25 33.09 22.60
N VAL A 31 74.19 32.49 21.86
CA VAL A 31 73.93 32.00 20.50
C VAL A 31 72.93 30.85 20.51
N LEU A 32 73.06 29.90 21.46
CA LEU A 32 72.09 28.81 21.63
C LEU A 32 70.70 29.33 22.02
N LEU A 33 70.62 30.36 22.86
CA LEU A 33 69.36 30.98 23.25
C LEU A 33 68.67 31.67 22.06
N LEU A 34 69.42 32.42 21.23
CA LEU A 34 68.86 33.07 20.04
C LEU A 34 68.42 32.07 18.98
N ILE A 35 69.15 30.97 18.79
CA ILE A 35 68.76 29.88 17.89
C ILE A 35 67.50 29.18 18.42
N GLY A 36 67.41 28.94 19.73
CA GLY A 36 66.22 28.37 20.36
C GLY A 36 64.99 29.26 20.21
N ILE A 37 65.12 30.57 20.36
CA ILE A 37 64.04 31.52 20.12
C ILE A 37 63.68 31.58 18.63
N GLY A 38 64.68 31.57 17.73
CA GLY A 38 64.44 31.56 16.28
C GLY A 38 63.70 30.30 15.82
N LEU A 39 64.09 29.13 16.34
CA LEU A 39 63.40 27.85 16.09
C LEU A 39 62.01 27.80 16.74
N GLY A 40 61.86 28.36 17.95
CA GLY A 40 60.57 28.45 18.62
C GLY A 40 59.59 29.37 17.89
N ALA A 41 60.01 30.58 17.55
CA ALA A 41 59.20 31.54 16.81
C ALA A 41 58.92 31.06 15.38
N GLY A 42 59.93 30.50 14.70
CA GLY A 42 59.77 29.91 13.37
C GLY A 42 58.85 28.69 13.36
N GLY A 43 58.93 27.84 14.38
CA GLY A 43 58.07 26.68 14.55
C GLY A 43 56.61 27.05 14.79
N VAL A 44 56.35 28.05 15.63
CA VAL A 44 54.99 28.57 15.87
C VAL A 44 54.41 29.21 14.61
N LEU A 45 55.20 30.02 13.89
CA LEU A 45 54.76 30.63 12.63
C LEU A 45 54.50 29.61 11.53
N PHE A 46 55.30 28.54 11.45
CA PHE A 46 55.10 27.46 10.49
C PHE A 46 53.84 26.64 10.78
N LEU A 47 53.57 26.30 12.05
CA LEU A 47 52.33 25.63 12.44
C LEU A 47 51.11 26.52 12.18
N GLN A 48 51.22 27.82 12.47
CA GLN A 48 50.12 28.76 12.27
C GLN A 48 49.87 29.09 10.80
N ALA A 49 50.90 29.03 9.93
CA ALA A 49 50.76 29.24 8.49
C ALA A 49 50.23 28.01 7.75
N ASN A 50 50.63 26.80 8.15
CA ASN A 50 50.29 25.56 7.45
C ASN A 50 49.06 24.84 8.04
N TYR A 51 48.71 25.10 9.30
CA TYR A 51 47.55 24.53 10.01
C TYR A 51 46.67 25.57 10.69
N GLY A 52 46.90 26.87 10.44
CA GLY A 52 45.99 27.91 10.88
C GLY A 52 44.63 27.79 10.18
N PRO A 53 43.53 28.19 10.84
CA PRO A 53 42.21 28.17 10.23
C PRO A 53 42.26 28.94 8.92
N GLN A 54 41.85 28.28 7.82
CA GLN A 54 41.68 28.93 6.53
C GLN A 54 40.84 30.18 6.77
N ARG A 55 41.42 31.36 6.57
CA ARG A 55 40.67 32.60 6.65
C ARG A 55 39.74 32.60 5.45
N LEU A 56 38.53 32.10 5.67
CA LEU A 56 37.44 32.16 4.71
C LEU A 56 37.42 33.58 4.17
N THR A 57 37.66 33.75 2.86
CA THR A 57 37.39 35.03 2.22
C THR A 57 35.91 35.34 2.42
N VAL A 58 35.53 36.62 2.46
CA VAL A 58 34.13 37.03 2.70
C VAL A 58 33.18 36.31 1.72
N GLU A 59 33.61 36.15 0.46
CA GLU A 59 32.89 35.36 -0.56
C GLU A 59 32.70 33.88 -0.20
N GLN A 60 33.70 33.19 0.35
CA GLN A 60 33.57 31.78 0.74
C GLN A 60 32.61 31.60 1.92
N SER A 61 32.59 32.56 2.85
CA SER A 61 31.64 32.56 3.97
C SER A 61 30.21 32.78 3.49
N GLU A 62 30.00 33.69 2.53
CA GLU A 62 28.69 33.94 1.91
C GLU A 62 28.21 32.71 1.12
N GLN A 63 29.08 32.06 0.35
CA GLN A 63 28.78 30.80 -0.35
C GLN A 63 28.37 29.69 0.63
N LEU A 64 29.17 29.44 1.67
CA LEU A 64 28.85 28.46 2.71
C LEU A 64 27.54 28.76 3.42
N HIS A 65 27.26 30.04 3.72
CA HIS A 65 26.01 30.42 4.35
C HIS A 65 24.81 30.16 3.43
N SER A 66 24.97 30.45 2.13
CA SER A 66 23.94 30.16 1.13
C SER A 66 23.68 28.66 0.98
N GLU A 67 24.73 27.83 0.91
CA GLU A 67 24.62 26.37 0.85
C GLU A 67 23.99 25.79 2.11
N LEU A 68 24.39 26.26 3.29
CA LEU A 68 23.79 25.85 4.56
C LEU A 68 22.30 26.23 4.60
N SER A 69 21.93 27.41 4.13
CA SER A 69 20.53 27.85 4.07
C SER A 69 19.72 26.99 3.10
N ALA A 70 20.27 26.67 1.92
CA ALA A 70 19.64 25.80 0.94
C ALA A 70 19.46 24.38 1.48
N ALA A 71 20.50 23.80 2.09
CA ALA A 71 20.44 22.47 2.70
C ALA A 71 19.42 22.41 3.86
N ASN A 72 19.29 23.49 4.64
CA ASN A 72 18.29 23.57 5.70
C ASN A 72 16.86 23.63 5.12
N LEU A 73 16.64 24.35 4.02
CA LEU A 73 15.35 24.37 3.33
C LEU A 73 15.00 23.01 2.73
N ASP A 74 15.97 22.35 2.07
CA ASP A 74 15.79 21.00 1.53
C ASP A 74 15.47 20.00 2.63
N ARG A 75 16.15 20.09 3.78
CA ARG A 75 15.87 19.24 4.94
C ARG A 75 14.45 19.44 5.46
N GLN A 76 13.98 20.69 5.59
CA GLN A 76 12.61 20.99 6.00
C GLN A 76 11.59 20.47 4.99
N ARG A 77 11.87 20.60 3.68
CA ARG A 77 11.02 20.09 2.62
C ARG A 77 10.92 18.56 2.65
N LEU A 78 12.06 17.87 2.74
CA LEU A 78 12.10 16.41 2.80
C LEU A 78 11.41 15.86 4.06
N GLN A 79 11.52 16.55 5.19
CA GLN A 79 10.75 16.22 6.40
C GLN A 79 9.25 16.35 6.16
N GLY A 80 8.78 17.41 5.52
CA GLY A 80 7.38 17.56 5.14
C GLY A 80 6.89 16.49 4.15
N GLU A 81 7.72 16.12 3.17
CA GLU A 81 7.41 15.04 2.23
C GLU A 81 7.34 13.68 2.94
N LEU A 82 8.24 13.40 3.88
CA LEU A 82 8.21 12.19 4.73
C LEU A 82 6.96 12.13 5.59
N ASP A 83 6.60 13.21 6.27
CA ASP A 83 5.41 13.28 7.12
C ASP A 83 4.13 13.08 6.30
N SER A 84 4.07 13.67 5.10
CA SER A 84 2.94 13.50 4.19
C SER A 84 2.82 12.05 3.68
N THR A 85 3.95 11.43 3.32
CA THR A 85 4.00 10.05 2.85
C THR A 85 3.64 9.07 3.96
N GLN A 86 4.14 9.30 5.17
CA GLN A 86 3.82 8.51 6.36
C GLN A 86 2.31 8.56 6.65
N THR A 87 1.73 9.75 6.64
CA THR A 87 0.28 9.95 6.81
C THR A 87 -0.51 9.20 5.73
N GLN A 88 -0.05 9.22 4.49
CA GLN A 88 -0.72 8.54 3.38
C GLN A 88 -0.60 7.01 3.46
N LEU A 89 0.55 6.50 3.88
CA LEU A 89 0.74 5.07 4.15
C LEU A 89 -0.18 4.61 5.29
N ASP A 90 -0.27 5.37 6.38
CA ASP A 90 -1.10 5.02 7.53
C ASP A 90 -2.59 5.02 7.17
N LYS A 91 -3.05 6.02 6.40
CA LYS A 91 -4.40 6.03 5.84
C LYS A 91 -4.67 4.83 4.93
N THR A 92 -3.73 4.51 4.04
CA THR A 92 -3.87 3.37 3.12
C THR A 92 -3.95 2.05 3.88
N LYS A 93 -3.10 1.85 4.88
CA LYS A 93 -3.13 0.66 5.75
C LYS A 93 -4.44 0.56 6.52
N GLN A 94 -4.95 1.69 7.04
CA GLN A 94 -6.23 1.72 7.75
C GLN A 94 -7.39 1.36 6.82
N THR A 95 -7.46 1.96 5.63
CA THR A 95 -8.48 1.62 4.62
C THR A 95 -8.38 0.14 4.22
N GLN A 96 -7.17 -0.37 4.01
CA GLN A 96 -6.97 -1.78 3.67
C GLN A 96 -7.44 -2.73 4.78
N ALA A 97 -7.17 -2.39 6.05
CA ALA A 97 -7.66 -3.15 7.19
C ALA A 97 -9.19 -3.14 7.26
N GLN A 98 -9.82 -1.98 7.09
CA GLN A 98 -11.28 -1.84 7.06
C GLN A 98 -11.91 -2.63 5.92
N SER A 99 -11.39 -2.52 4.69
CA SER A 99 -11.90 -3.29 3.55
C SER A 99 -11.77 -4.79 3.75
N ASN A 100 -10.68 -5.26 4.36
CA ASN A 100 -10.51 -6.68 4.69
C ASN A 100 -11.54 -7.15 5.73
N GLU A 101 -11.83 -6.33 6.74
CA GLU A 101 -12.85 -6.64 7.74
C GLU A 101 -14.25 -6.68 7.12
N GLU A 102 -14.59 -5.70 6.28
CA GLU A 102 -15.86 -5.67 5.54
C GLU A 102 -16.02 -6.90 4.64
N LEU A 103 -14.97 -7.31 3.93
CA LEU A 103 -14.97 -8.52 3.11
C LEU A 103 -15.18 -9.78 3.95
N ALA A 104 -14.54 -9.87 5.13
CA ALA A 104 -14.73 -10.99 6.05
C ALA A 104 -16.18 -11.03 6.57
N GLN A 105 -16.74 -9.88 6.96
CA GLN A 105 -18.13 -9.78 7.41
C GLN A 105 -19.13 -10.13 6.30
N ALA A 106 -18.92 -9.64 5.08
CA ALA A 106 -19.77 -9.96 3.94
C ALA A 106 -19.77 -11.47 3.62
N ARG A 107 -18.58 -12.10 3.64
CA ARG A 107 -18.47 -13.56 3.47
C ARG A 107 -19.17 -14.34 4.57
N ALA A 108 -19.05 -13.90 5.83
CA ALA A 108 -19.75 -14.53 6.95
C ALA A 108 -21.27 -14.42 6.81
N ARG A 109 -21.79 -13.27 6.36
CA ARG A 109 -23.22 -13.08 6.09
C ARG A 109 -23.71 -13.97 4.94
N LEU A 110 -22.94 -14.09 3.86
CA LEU A 110 -23.27 -15.01 2.75
C LEU A 110 -23.34 -16.46 3.24
N ALA A 111 -22.34 -16.92 4.01
CA ALA A 111 -22.35 -18.28 4.56
C ALA A 111 -23.53 -18.54 5.51
N ALA A 112 -23.91 -17.56 6.33
CA ALA A 112 -25.09 -17.65 7.18
C ALA A 112 -26.38 -17.73 6.36
N HIS A 113 -26.54 -16.91 5.32
CA HIS A 113 -27.69 -16.98 4.42
C HIS A 113 -27.75 -18.30 3.64
N ASP A 114 -26.62 -18.85 3.20
CA ASP A 114 -26.57 -20.15 2.53
C ASP A 114 -27.05 -21.27 3.47
N GLN A 115 -26.67 -21.23 4.75
CA GLN A 115 -27.16 -22.16 5.77
C GLN A 115 -28.66 -22.01 6.05
N GLU A 116 -29.15 -20.76 6.16
CA GLU A 116 -30.58 -20.48 6.32
C GLU A 116 -31.37 -21.00 5.12
N VAL A 117 -30.90 -20.74 3.89
CA VAL A 117 -31.52 -21.25 2.66
C VAL A 117 -31.54 -22.78 2.69
N ALA A 118 -30.43 -23.44 3.01
CA ALA A 118 -30.38 -24.90 3.11
C ALA A 118 -31.40 -25.44 4.14
N LEU A 119 -31.49 -24.81 5.32
CA LEU A 119 -32.47 -25.18 6.34
C LEU A 119 -33.93 -25.00 5.85
N PHE A 120 -34.21 -23.91 5.13
CA PHE A 120 -35.53 -23.69 4.52
C PHE A 120 -35.84 -24.71 3.43
N LEU A 121 -34.84 -25.12 2.64
CA LEU A 121 -35.00 -26.16 1.64
C LEU A 121 -35.30 -27.51 2.29
N ASP A 122 -34.60 -27.88 3.35
CA ASP A 122 -34.82 -29.14 4.11
C ASP A 122 -36.19 -29.17 4.81
N ALA A 123 -36.68 -28.01 5.25
CA ALA A 123 -37.98 -27.90 5.91
C ALA A 123 -39.18 -27.87 4.92
N MET A 124 -38.93 -27.84 3.60
CA MET A 124 -40.02 -27.84 2.63
C MET A 124 -40.71 -29.20 2.55
N PRO A 125 -42.05 -29.25 2.54
CA PRO A 125 -42.77 -30.50 2.40
C PRO A 125 -42.56 -31.10 0.99
N PRO A 126 -42.71 -32.43 0.84
CA PRO A 126 -42.64 -33.10 -0.45
C PRO A 126 -43.69 -32.56 -1.43
N ASP A 127 -43.40 -32.61 -2.74
CA ASP A 127 -44.34 -32.12 -3.75
C ASP A 127 -45.61 -32.99 -3.70
N PRO A 128 -46.81 -32.41 -3.50
CA PRO A 128 -48.06 -33.16 -3.38
C PRO A 128 -48.39 -33.98 -4.65
N ARG A 129 -47.69 -33.75 -5.76
CA ARG A 129 -47.84 -34.51 -7.01
C ARG A 129 -47.10 -35.86 -7.01
N GLY A 130 -46.35 -36.18 -5.94
CA GLY A 130 -45.81 -37.52 -5.70
C GLY A 130 -44.67 -37.95 -6.64
N GLY A 131 -43.92 -37.00 -7.20
CA GLY A 131 -42.74 -37.26 -8.04
C GLY A 131 -41.43 -37.01 -7.30
N ASP A 132 -40.37 -37.76 -7.65
CA ASP A 132 -39.02 -37.55 -7.11
C ASP A 132 -38.46 -36.18 -7.48
N ILE A 133 -38.73 -35.70 -8.71
CA ILE A 133 -38.31 -34.37 -9.18
C ILE A 133 -39.54 -33.47 -9.27
N GLY A 134 -39.42 -32.25 -8.76
CA GLY A 134 -40.51 -31.28 -8.73
C GLY A 134 -40.04 -29.84 -8.97
N VAL A 135 -40.83 -29.08 -9.74
CA VAL A 135 -40.64 -27.63 -9.87
C VAL A 135 -41.28 -26.96 -8.65
N ARG A 136 -40.46 -26.48 -7.72
CA ARG A 136 -40.92 -26.01 -6.40
C ARG A 136 -41.38 -24.56 -6.41
N ALA A 137 -40.57 -23.70 -7.01
CA ALA A 137 -40.88 -22.28 -7.15
C ALA A 137 -40.45 -21.79 -8.53
N ALA A 138 -41.19 -20.83 -9.07
CA ALA A 138 -40.72 -20.05 -10.19
C ALA A 138 -41.25 -18.63 -10.11
N ARG A 139 -40.46 -17.70 -10.64
CA ARG A 139 -40.82 -16.30 -10.80
C ARG A 139 -40.46 -15.88 -12.21
N PHE A 140 -41.41 -15.23 -12.86
CA PHE A 140 -41.25 -14.64 -14.17
C PHE A 140 -41.66 -13.18 -14.10
N GLN A 141 -40.78 -12.29 -14.55
CA GLN A 141 -40.99 -10.85 -14.49
C GLN A 141 -40.65 -10.25 -15.85
N ARG A 142 -41.52 -9.36 -16.34
CA ARG A 142 -41.25 -8.62 -17.58
C ARG A 142 -40.42 -7.40 -17.26
N GLN A 143 -39.36 -7.18 -18.02
CA GLN A 143 -38.52 -6.01 -17.88
C GLN A 143 -38.02 -5.60 -19.27
N ASP A 144 -38.30 -4.36 -19.69
CA ASP A 144 -37.78 -3.77 -20.94
C ASP A 144 -37.98 -4.64 -22.20
N GLY A 145 -39.15 -5.29 -22.33
CA GLY A 145 -39.47 -6.17 -23.45
C GLY A 145 -38.84 -7.57 -23.36
N LYS A 146 -38.12 -7.86 -22.27
CA LYS A 146 -37.54 -9.15 -21.95
C LYS A 146 -38.28 -9.82 -20.79
N LEU A 147 -37.97 -11.09 -20.57
CA LEU A 147 -38.58 -11.92 -19.54
C LEU A 147 -37.49 -12.52 -18.65
N ASP A 148 -37.34 -11.96 -17.46
CA ASP A 148 -36.51 -12.53 -16.40
C ASP A 148 -37.19 -13.75 -15.82
N TYR A 149 -36.42 -14.82 -15.64
CA TYR A 149 -36.90 -16.04 -15.00
C TYR A 149 -35.99 -16.46 -13.86
N ARG A 150 -36.61 -17.01 -12.82
CA ARG A 150 -35.95 -17.74 -11.73
C ARG A 150 -36.77 -18.98 -11.46
N VAL A 151 -36.19 -20.15 -11.64
CA VAL A 151 -36.86 -21.44 -11.44
C VAL A 151 -36.04 -22.25 -10.44
N LEU A 152 -36.73 -22.79 -9.43
CA LEU A 152 -36.20 -23.73 -8.46
C LEU A 152 -36.76 -25.11 -8.76
N VAL A 153 -35.88 -26.03 -9.15
CA VAL A 153 -36.19 -27.45 -9.27
C VAL A 153 -35.54 -28.17 -8.11
N MET A 154 -36.28 -29.07 -7.47
CA MET A 154 -35.76 -29.90 -6.39
C MET A 154 -36.04 -31.35 -6.65
N ARG A 155 -35.23 -32.17 -6.01
CA ARG A 155 -35.35 -33.61 -5.95
C ARG A 155 -35.58 -34.03 -4.50
N GLU A 156 -36.47 -34.98 -4.29
CA GLU A 156 -36.77 -35.52 -2.96
C GLU A 156 -35.71 -36.53 -2.51
N ASN A 157 -35.22 -37.38 -3.41
CA ASN A 157 -34.16 -38.33 -3.12
C ASN A 157 -32.76 -37.73 -3.36
N ASP A 158 -32.21 -37.09 -2.33
CA ASP A 158 -30.88 -36.50 -2.30
C ASP A 158 -29.71 -37.50 -2.39
N LYS A 159 -29.98 -38.80 -2.21
CA LYS A 159 -28.97 -39.88 -2.27
C LYS A 159 -28.80 -40.52 -3.64
N ALA A 160 -29.68 -40.21 -4.59
CA ALA A 160 -29.61 -40.77 -5.92
C ALA A 160 -28.53 -40.07 -6.78
N PRO A 161 -27.99 -40.73 -7.83
CA PRO A 161 -27.02 -40.10 -8.73
C PRO A 161 -27.58 -38.81 -9.35
N PRO A 162 -26.75 -37.80 -9.66
CA PRO A 162 -27.19 -36.56 -10.27
C PRO A 162 -28.08 -36.81 -11.49
N PHE A 163 -29.21 -36.13 -11.53
CA PHE A 163 -30.12 -36.16 -12.66
C PHE A 163 -29.62 -35.20 -13.73
N GLU A 164 -29.38 -35.72 -14.93
CA GLU A 164 -29.04 -34.93 -16.11
C GLU A 164 -30.26 -34.84 -17.04
N GLY A 165 -30.65 -33.62 -17.39
CA GLY A 165 -31.83 -33.38 -18.19
C GLY A 165 -31.90 -31.95 -18.73
N THR A 166 -33.11 -31.54 -19.11
CA THR A 166 -33.37 -30.18 -19.59
C THR A 166 -34.62 -29.60 -18.98
N ILE A 167 -34.65 -28.27 -18.86
CA ILE A 167 -35.83 -27.48 -18.56
C ILE A 167 -36.36 -26.91 -19.88
N ASP A 168 -37.57 -27.34 -20.23
CA ASP A 168 -38.34 -26.81 -21.33
C ASP A 168 -39.29 -25.74 -20.80
N LEU A 169 -39.18 -24.53 -21.37
CA LEU A 169 -40.11 -23.45 -21.10
C LEU A 169 -41.02 -23.27 -22.31
N ALA A 170 -42.33 -23.24 -22.09
CA ALA A 170 -43.30 -22.86 -23.11
C ALA A 170 -44.07 -21.63 -22.61
N ILE A 171 -43.85 -20.50 -23.27
CA ILE A 171 -44.37 -19.20 -22.86
C ILE A 171 -45.57 -18.89 -23.72
N GLU A 172 -46.73 -18.75 -23.09
CA GLU A 172 -47.97 -18.33 -23.72
C GLU A 172 -48.21 -16.86 -23.47
N GLY A 173 -48.62 -16.16 -24.52
CA GLY A 173 -48.77 -14.72 -24.48
C GLY A 173 -49.72 -14.21 -25.54
N THR A 174 -49.78 -12.89 -25.63
CA THR A 174 -50.64 -12.17 -26.56
C THR A 174 -49.84 -11.10 -27.28
N TYR A 175 -50.07 -10.93 -28.58
CA TYR A 175 -49.57 -9.79 -29.34
C TYR A 175 -50.46 -8.56 -29.16
N ALA A 176 -49.94 -7.38 -29.53
CA ALA A 176 -50.69 -6.13 -29.53
C ALA A 176 -51.99 -6.17 -30.34
N ASN A 177 -52.05 -7.01 -31.40
CA ASN A 177 -53.24 -7.23 -32.23
C ASN A 177 -54.26 -8.20 -31.62
N GLY A 178 -54.06 -8.65 -30.36
CA GLY A 178 -54.95 -9.58 -29.67
C GLY A 178 -54.75 -11.06 -30.01
N ARG A 179 -53.88 -11.40 -30.98
CA ARG A 179 -53.55 -12.79 -31.32
C ARG A 179 -52.83 -13.46 -30.15
N ARG A 180 -53.29 -14.65 -29.77
CA ARG A 180 -52.59 -15.53 -28.81
C ARG A 180 -51.60 -16.40 -29.54
N ASP A 181 -50.43 -16.58 -28.96
CA ASP A 181 -49.38 -17.41 -29.52
C ASP A 181 -48.52 -18.02 -28.42
N ARG A 182 -47.72 -19.01 -28.79
CA ARG A 182 -46.79 -19.70 -27.89
C ARG A 182 -45.36 -19.54 -28.41
N TYR A 183 -44.51 -18.98 -27.58
CA TYR A 183 -43.07 -18.90 -27.79
C TYR A 183 -42.38 -19.98 -26.95
N THR A 184 -41.55 -20.80 -27.59
CA THR A 184 -40.78 -21.85 -26.92
C THR A 184 -39.29 -21.53 -27.11
N PRO A 185 -38.58 -21.01 -26.10
CA PRO A 185 -37.13 -20.83 -26.14
C PRO A 185 -36.39 -22.18 -26.18
N ASP A 186 -35.09 -22.12 -26.44
CA ASP A 186 -34.22 -23.30 -26.43
C ASP A 186 -34.21 -23.97 -25.04
N PRO A 187 -34.20 -25.32 -24.98
CA PRO A 187 -34.12 -26.05 -23.72
C PRO A 187 -32.88 -25.69 -22.90
N LEU A 188 -33.07 -25.50 -21.60
CA LEU A 188 -31.97 -25.17 -20.69
C LEU A 188 -31.37 -26.45 -20.10
N PRO A 189 -30.05 -26.66 -20.15
CA PRO A 189 -29.44 -27.83 -19.53
C PRO A 189 -29.65 -27.79 -18.00
N LEU A 190 -29.94 -28.95 -17.42
CA LEU A 190 -30.20 -29.13 -16.00
C LEU A 190 -29.39 -30.31 -15.46
N THR A 191 -28.47 -30.01 -14.56
CA THR A 191 -27.79 -31.00 -13.72
C THR A 191 -28.31 -30.83 -12.29
N LEU A 192 -29.03 -31.83 -11.78
CA LEU A 192 -29.76 -31.74 -10.52
C LEU A 192 -29.28 -32.82 -9.54
N SER A 193 -28.57 -32.41 -8.49
CA SER A 193 -28.20 -33.29 -7.37
C SER A 193 -29.31 -33.33 -6.31
N ASN A 194 -29.54 -32.23 -5.60
CA ASN A 194 -30.64 -32.06 -4.64
C ASN A 194 -31.58 -30.93 -5.10
N TYR A 195 -31.02 -29.74 -5.34
CA TYR A 195 -31.75 -28.62 -5.91
C TYR A 195 -30.90 -27.90 -6.96
N GLN A 196 -31.56 -27.22 -7.89
CA GLN A 196 -30.91 -26.37 -8.88
C GLN A 196 -31.72 -25.09 -9.09
N HIS A 197 -31.00 -23.98 -9.15
CA HIS A 197 -31.54 -22.68 -9.55
C HIS A 197 -31.21 -22.43 -11.01
N ALA A 198 -32.24 -22.24 -11.83
CA ALA A 198 -32.10 -21.74 -13.20
C ALA A 198 -32.51 -20.27 -13.22
N VAL A 199 -31.56 -19.39 -13.53
CA VAL A 199 -31.77 -17.94 -13.57
C VAL A 199 -31.25 -17.42 -14.90
N GLY A 200 -32.01 -16.53 -15.52
CA GLY A 200 -31.58 -15.84 -16.71
C GLY A 200 -32.67 -14.94 -17.26
N GLU A 201 -32.43 -14.51 -18.50
CA GLU A 201 -33.26 -13.57 -19.22
C GLU A 201 -33.59 -14.16 -20.58
N LEU A 202 -34.85 -14.04 -20.99
CA LEU A 202 -35.31 -14.46 -22.31
C LEU A 202 -35.74 -13.24 -23.09
N THR A 203 -35.54 -13.27 -24.41
CA THR A 203 -35.97 -12.23 -25.33
C THR A 203 -37.13 -12.76 -26.17
N PRO A 204 -38.39 -12.50 -25.78
CA PRO A 204 -39.54 -12.90 -26.58
C PRO A 204 -39.57 -12.17 -27.93
N PRO A 205 -40.34 -12.68 -28.91
CA PRO A 205 -40.54 -12.01 -30.18
C PRO A 205 -41.12 -10.59 -30.02
N GLU A 206 -40.83 -9.71 -30.98
CA GLU A 206 -41.28 -8.32 -30.92
C GLU A 206 -42.81 -8.20 -30.81
N GLY A 207 -43.28 -7.34 -29.90
CA GLY A 207 -44.71 -7.14 -29.65
C GLY A 207 -45.41 -8.31 -28.96
N PHE A 208 -44.70 -9.37 -28.56
CA PHE A 208 -45.24 -10.47 -27.78
C PHE A 208 -45.26 -10.11 -26.28
N THR A 209 -46.43 -10.22 -25.65
CA THR A 209 -46.59 -10.01 -24.21
C THR A 209 -46.76 -11.34 -23.50
N PRO A 210 -45.74 -11.84 -22.77
CA PRO A 210 -45.84 -13.07 -21.99
C PRO A 210 -46.91 -12.96 -20.90
N ARG A 211 -47.72 -14.01 -20.74
CA ARG A 211 -48.77 -14.09 -19.70
C ARG A 211 -48.61 -15.31 -18.81
N THR A 212 -48.31 -16.45 -19.40
CA THR A 212 -48.24 -17.73 -18.68
C THR A 212 -47.00 -18.46 -19.14
N VAL A 213 -46.30 -19.12 -18.21
CA VAL A 213 -45.16 -19.99 -18.52
C VAL A 213 -45.46 -21.39 -18.03
N VAL A 214 -45.36 -22.35 -18.94
CA VAL A 214 -45.38 -23.77 -18.63
C VAL A 214 -43.94 -24.25 -18.57
N ILE A 215 -43.53 -24.75 -17.40
CA ILE A 215 -42.23 -25.32 -17.14
C ILE A 215 -42.37 -26.84 -17.20
N ARG A 216 -41.49 -27.51 -17.94
CA ARG A 216 -41.37 -28.97 -17.96
C ARG A 216 -39.93 -29.37 -17.70
N VAL A 217 -39.73 -30.39 -16.88
CA VAL A 217 -38.43 -31.01 -16.63
C VAL A 217 -38.41 -32.34 -17.36
N LEU A 218 -37.43 -32.50 -18.25
CA LEU A 218 -37.28 -33.65 -19.14
C LEU A 218 -35.94 -34.34 -18.85
N ASP A 219 -35.89 -35.67 -18.98
CA ASP A 219 -34.62 -36.42 -19.00
C ASP A 219 -33.97 -36.42 -20.40
N ALA A 220 -32.78 -37.01 -20.51
CA ALA A 220 -32.07 -37.18 -21.78
C ALA A 220 -32.90 -37.93 -22.85
N GLN A 221 -33.88 -38.74 -22.44
CA GLN A 221 -34.82 -39.45 -23.33
C GLN A 221 -36.11 -38.65 -23.59
N LYS A 222 -36.16 -37.36 -23.21
CA LYS A 222 -37.31 -36.46 -23.31
C LYS A 222 -38.56 -36.95 -22.56
N ARG A 223 -38.40 -37.79 -21.55
CA ARG A 223 -39.49 -38.17 -20.65
C ARG A 223 -39.70 -37.07 -19.61
N GLN A 224 -40.96 -36.69 -19.42
CA GLN A 224 -41.33 -35.66 -18.45
C GLN A 224 -41.35 -36.22 -17.02
N HIS A 225 -40.61 -35.56 -16.13
CA HIS A 225 -40.56 -35.87 -14.69
C HIS A 225 -41.34 -34.86 -13.86
N ALA A 226 -41.34 -33.59 -14.27
CA ALA A 226 -42.11 -32.53 -13.61
C ALA A 226 -42.74 -31.56 -14.61
N MET A 227 -43.87 -30.97 -14.23
CA MET A 227 -44.53 -29.90 -14.97
C MET A 227 -45.19 -28.92 -14.03
N ARG A 228 -45.05 -27.60 -14.27
CA ARG A 228 -45.75 -26.57 -13.49
C ARG A 228 -46.03 -25.33 -14.33
N ILE A 229 -47.15 -24.67 -14.03
CA ILE A 229 -47.62 -23.49 -14.74
C ILE A 229 -47.54 -22.29 -13.79
N TYR A 230 -47.00 -21.18 -14.29
CA TYR A 230 -46.86 -19.93 -13.56
C TYR A 230 -47.37 -18.76 -14.38
N ASN A 231 -47.97 -17.78 -13.72
CA ASN A 231 -48.32 -16.52 -14.35
C ASN A 231 -47.12 -15.58 -14.37
N VAL A 232 -46.95 -14.86 -15.47
CA VAL A 232 -45.95 -13.82 -15.63
C VAL A 232 -46.44 -12.56 -14.94
N ARG A 233 -45.60 -11.97 -14.09
CA ARG A 233 -45.90 -10.70 -13.45
C ARG A 233 -45.61 -9.52 -14.39
N PRO A 234 -46.41 -8.45 -14.34
CA PRO A 234 -46.07 -7.19 -14.97
C PRO A 234 -44.78 -6.61 -14.42
#